data_AF-A0AAV5B9K4-F1
#
_entry.id   AF-A0AAV5B9K4-F1
#
_cell.length_a   1.000
_cell.length_b   1.000
_cell.length_c   1.000
_cell.angle_alpha   90.00
_cell.angle_beta   90.00
_cell.angle_gamma   90.00
#
_symmetry.space_group_name_H-M   'P 1'
#
loop_
_entity.id
_entity.type
_entity.pdbx_description
1 polymer ?
#
loop_
_entity_poly.entity_id
_entity_poly.type
_entity_poly.pdbx_seq_one_letter_code
_entity_poly.pdbx_strand_id
1 'polypeptide(L)'
;MKKFKMMFDKDKEIQWLNEMCRKGWALKRFKYGLYTFEPCSPGEYVFETDLNDRMFSLSQEYRNILEDMDIEFLCCSGFWFLVRRRADKGPLELYTDYESKIAQYTRIRNMFKRTALLELIVMYMELFVYMEVRRPFFLVISVLLFLMFLVLFRAALTMDERMQVMKAKAGNEDVDLRLKERTERARKVLMAGIMISCLGLLDIFPETVSCFLMGAGFGIELVSLFIFVWRKKHQGMVQ
;
A
#
# COMPACT_ATOMS: atom_id res chain seq x y z
N MET A 1 -0.75 21.84 23.20
CA MET A 1 0.64 21.33 23.19
C MET A 1 1.03 20.94 21.77
N LYS A 2 2.26 21.20 21.31
CA LYS A 2 2.76 20.71 20.00
C LYS A 2 3.83 19.65 20.24
N LYS A 3 3.79 18.53 19.50
CA LYS A 3 4.82 17.49 19.52
C LYS A 3 5.18 17.09 18.11
N PHE A 4 6.46 16.94 17.83
CA PHE A 4 6.94 16.40 16.57
C PHE A 4 7.34 14.94 16.78
N LYS A 5 6.81 14.05 15.94
CA LYS A 5 7.15 12.62 15.95
C LYS A 5 6.91 12.04 14.55
N MET A 6 7.88 11.31 14.00
CA MET A 6 7.64 10.56 12.77
C MET A 6 7.32 9.11 13.14
N MET A 7 6.07 8.69 12.93
CA MET A 7 5.66 7.30 13.06
C MET A 7 5.21 6.77 11.70
N PHE A 8 5.86 5.70 11.26
CA PHE A 8 5.52 4.99 10.03
C PHE A 8 4.52 3.85 10.28
N ASP A 9 4.47 3.36 11.52
CA ASP A 9 3.54 2.33 11.97
C ASP A 9 2.24 2.99 12.45
N LYS A 10 1.19 2.87 11.63
CA LYS A 10 -0.11 3.51 11.87
C LYS A 10 -0.84 2.95 13.08
N ASP A 11 -0.68 1.65 13.36
CA ASP A 11 -1.30 1.02 14.53
C ASP A 11 -0.69 1.60 15.82
N LYS A 12 0.64 1.75 15.85
CA LYS A 12 1.33 2.40 16.98
C LYS A 12 1.01 3.90 17.09
N GLU A 13 0.83 4.58 15.96
CA GLU A 13 0.41 5.99 15.95
C GLU A 13 -0.96 6.14 16.63
N ILE A 14 -1.94 5.31 16.26
CA ILE A 14 -3.27 5.32 16.88
C ILE A 14 -3.24 4.97 18.36
N GLN A 15 -2.49 3.93 18.75
CA GLN A 15 -2.34 3.57 20.17
C GLN A 15 -1.77 4.74 20.99
N TRP A 16 -0.75 5.41 20.46
CA TRP A 16 -0.16 6.56 21.11
C TRP A 16 -1.12 7.76 21.22
N LEU A 17 -1.93 8.03 20.18
CA LEU A 17 -2.93 9.09 20.22
C LEU A 17 -4.02 8.80 21.26
N ASN A 18 -4.48 7.55 21.34
CA ASN A 18 -5.43 7.10 22.37
C ASN A 18 -4.82 7.22 23.77
N GLU A 19 -3.55 6.90 23.96
CA GLU A 19 -2.85 7.08 25.24
C GLU A 19 -2.72 8.57 25.63
N MET A 20 -2.43 9.45 24.66
CA MET A 20 -2.39 10.89 24.90
C MET A 20 -3.77 11.45 25.29
N CYS A 21 -4.84 10.95 24.68
CA CYS A 21 -6.20 11.34 25.05
C CYS A 21 -6.57 10.89 26.47
N ARG A 22 -6.13 9.69 26.89
CA ARG A 22 -6.25 9.24 28.30
C ARG A 22 -5.50 10.14 29.27
N LYS A 23 -4.42 10.81 28.82
CA LYS A 23 -3.69 11.81 29.61
C LYS A 23 -4.32 13.21 29.55
N GLY A 24 -5.50 13.36 28.95
CA GLY A 24 -6.23 14.63 28.82
C GLY A 24 -5.79 15.49 27.63
N TRP A 25 -5.18 14.89 26.59
CA TRP A 25 -4.73 15.59 25.39
C TRP A 25 -5.34 14.99 24.12
N ALA A 26 -6.31 15.67 23.52
CA ALA A 26 -6.90 15.27 22.24
C ALA A 26 -6.11 15.87 21.07
N LEU A 27 -5.93 15.10 19.99
CA LEU A 27 -5.35 15.63 18.77
C LEU A 27 -6.35 16.57 18.08
N LYS A 28 -5.90 17.79 17.78
CA LYS A 28 -6.66 18.80 17.04
C LYS A 28 -6.21 18.89 15.58
N ARG A 29 -4.91 18.80 15.33
CA ARG A 29 -4.34 18.94 13.99
C ARG A 29 -3.07 18.13 13.86
N PHE A 30 -2.89 17.48 12.70
CA PHE A 30 -1.64 16.86 12.32
C PHE A 30 -1.20 17.36 10.93
N LYS A 31 0.11 17.61 10.77
CA LYS A 31 0.71 17.97 9.48
C LYS A 31 2.18 17.57 9.47
N TYR A 32 2.59 16.72 8.52
CA TYR A 32 3.98 16.30 8.28
C TYR A 32 4.76 15.89 9.56
N GLY A 33 4.16 15.05 10.42
CA GLY A 33 4.81 14.60 11.66
C GLY A 33 4.67 15.57 12.84
N LEU A 34 4.04 16.73 12.66
CA LEU A 34 3.73 17.67 13.74
C LEU A 34 2.30 17.46 14.23
N TYR A 35 2.17 17.06 15.49
CA TYR A 35 0.91 16.87 16.20
C TYR A 35 0.61 18.07 17.09
N THR A 36 -0.57 18.65 16.93
CA THR A 36 -1.09 19.73 17.77
C THR A 36 -2.23 19.19 18.62
N PHE A 37 -2.02 19.17 19.93
CA PHE A 37 -2.97 18.71 20.92
C PHE A 37 -3.69 19.86 21.62
N GLU A 38 -4.97 19.64 21.92
CA GLU A 38 -5.81 20.48 22.77
C GLU A 38 -6.15 19.73 24.08
N PRO A 39 -6.33 20.46 25.20
CA PRO A 39 -6.77 19.84 26.45
C PRO A 39 -8.18 19.25 26.28
N CYS A 40 -8.38 18.02 26.73
CA CYS A 40 -9.66 17.31 26.71
C CYS A 40 -9.87 16.55 28.03
N SER A 41 -11.08 16.05 28.26
CA SER A 41 -11.31 15.14 29.38
C SER A 41 -10.54 13.82 29.14
N PRO A 42 -9.96 13.20 30.19
CA PRO A 42 -9.26 11.93 30.06
C PRO A 42 -10.09 10.86 29.34
N GLY A 43 -9.66 10.45 28.14
CA GLY A 43 -10.33 9.41 27.36
C GLY A 43 -11.62 9.85 26.66
N GLU A 44 -11.83 11.15 26.46
CA GLU A 44 -13.02 11.70 25.82
C GLU A 44 -13.20 11.23 24.36
N TYR A 45 -12.10 11.00 23.65
CA TYR A 45 -12.10 10.62 22.24
C TYR A 45 -11.34 9.32 21.99
N VAL A 46 -11.83 8.55 21.02
CA VAL A 46 -11.16 7.40 20.42
C VAL A 46 -10.71 7.79 19.00
N PHE A 47 -9.46 7.52 18.69
CA PHE A 47 -8.86 7.78 17.38
C PHE A 47 -8.79 6.50 16.56
N GLU A 48 -9.05 6.62 15.25
CA GLU A 48 -8.85 5.56 14.27
C GLU A 48 -8.30 6.15 12.97
N THR A 49 -7.73 5.31 12.11
CA THR A 49 -7.15 5.70 10.82
C THR A 49 -7.56 4.74 9.73
N ASP A 50 -7.75 5.28 8.53
CA ASP A 50 -8.14 4.54 7.33
C ASP A 50 -7.55 5.24 6.09
N LEU A 51 -7.62 4.66 4.90
CA LEU A 51 -7.15 5.25 3.66
C LEU A 51 -8.12 6.25 3.08
N ASN A 52 -7.51 7.27 2.52
CA ASN A 52 -8.21 8.18 1.64
C ASN A 52 -8.83 7.44 0.45
N ASP A 53 -10.06 7.79 0.13
CA ASP A 53 -10.76 7.27 -1.03
C ASP A 53 -10.19 7.84 -2.35
N ARG A 54 -9.57 9.03 -2.30
CA ARG A 54 -8.72 9.60 -3.36
C ARG A 54 -7.26 9.61 -2.90
N MET A 55 -6.31 9.52 -3.83
CA MET A 55 -4.86 9.31 -3.54
C MET A 55 -4.34 9.99 -2.26
N PHE A 56 -4.57 11.30 -2.09
CA PHE A 56 -4.08 12.06 -0.95
C PHE A 56 -5.19 12.87 -0.24
N SER A 57 -6.46 12.59 -0.55
CA SER A 57 -7.58 13.36 -0.03
C SER A 57 -8.83 12.52 0.15
N LEU A 58 -9.60 12.86 1.16
CA LEU A 58 -10.91 12.26 1.41
C LEU A 58 -12.00 13.06 0.68
N SER A 59 -12.82 12.40 -0.14
CA SER A 59 -13.97 13.01 -0.81
C SER A 59 -14.94 13.63 0.18
N GLN A 60 -15.68 14.63 -0.28
CA GLN A 60 -16.70 15.26 0.54
C GLN A 60 -17.85 14.29 0.84
N GLU A 61 -18.22 13.43 -0.11
CA GLU A 61 -19.23 12.39 0.09
C GLU A 61 -18.88 11.49 1.27
N TYR A 62 -17.64 11.00 1.35
CA TYR A 62 -17.22 10.13 2.43
C TYR A 62 -17.11 10.88 3.77
N ARG A 63 -16.73 12.16 3.76
CA ARG A 63 -16.76 13.00 4.98
C ARG A 63 -18.17 13.14 5.52
N ASN A 64 -19.15 13.35 4.66
CA ASN A 64 -20.54 13.46 5.07
C ASN A 64 -21.03 12.15 5.71
N ILE A 65 -20.66 10.99 5.14
CA ILE A 65 -20.96 9.68 5.73
C ILE A 65 -20.35 9.53 7.13
N LEU A 66 -19.11 9.98 7.33
CA LEU A 66 -18.47 9.96 8.64
C LEU A 66 -19.20 10.88 9.63
N GLU A 67 -19.57 12.09 9.20
CA GLU A 67 -20.33 13.04 10.03
C GLU A 67 -21.70 12.47 10.45
N ASP A 68 -22.40 11.78 9.54
CA ASP A 68 -23.67 11.09 9.82
C ASP A 68 -23.51 9.97 10.87
N MET A 69 -22.30 9.40 11.00
CA MET A 69 -21.95 8.40 12.02
C MET A 69 -21.40 9.00 13.32
N ASP A 70 -21.45 10.33 13.47
CA ASP A 70 -20.82 11.09 14.55
C ASP A 70 -19.29 10.93 14.61
N ILE A 71 -18.65 10.67 13.47
CA ILE A 71 -17.20 10.53 13.34
C ILE A 71 -16.62 11.84 12.80
N GLU A 72 -15.81 12.51 13.61
CA GLU A 72 -15.16 13.75 13.24
C GLU A 72 -13.88 13.48 12.42
N PHE A 73 -13.84 14.00 11.20
CA PHE A 73 -12.63 14.01 10.38
C PHE A 73 -11.61 15.04 10.90
N LEU A 74 -10.38 14.62 11.15
CA LEU A 74 -9.31 15.51 11.61
C LEU A 74 -8.41 15.99 10.47
N CYS A 75 -7.75 15.06 9.79
CA CYS A 75 -6.78 15.40 8.75
C CYS A 75 -6.37 14.19 7.90
N CYS A 76 -5.82 14.49 6.72
CA CYS A 76 -5.12 13.50 5.89
C CYS A 76 -3.62 13.49 6.24
N SER A 77 -3.05 12.29 6.35
CA SER A 77 -1.64 12.00 6.52
C SER A 77 -1.15 11.13 5.36
N GLY A 78 -0.80 11.74 4.23
CA GLY A 78 -0.37 11.00 3.03
C GLY A 78 -1.54 10.20 2.45
N PHE A 79 -1.40 8.88 2.36
CA PHE A 79 -2.45 7.97 1.87
C PHE A 79 -3.53 7.65 2.91
N TRP A 80 -3.31 8.05 4.16
CA TRP A 80 -4.21 7.77 5.28
C TRP A 80 -4.97 9.04 5.68
N PHE A 81 -6.11 8.90 6.33
CA PHE A 81 -6.73 9.94 7.12
C PHE A 81 -6.91 9.48 8.56
N LEU A 82 -7.09 10.47 9.42
CA LEU A 82 -7.29 10.29 10.84
C LEU A 82 -8.67 10.82 11.22
N VAL A 83 -9.42 10.02 11.97
CA VAL A 83 -10.71 10.39 12.52
C VAL A 83 -10.71 10.25 14.04
N ARG A 84 -11.66 10.94 14.68
CA ARG A 84 -11.98 10.73 16.09
C ARG A 84 -13.49 10.62 16.29
N ARG A 85 -13.89 9.87 17.31
CA ARG A 85 -15.26 9.83 17.83
C ARG A 85 -15.24 9.94 19.33
N ARG A 86 -16.29 10.49 19.92
CA ARG A 86 -16.42 10.53 21.39
C ARG A 86 -16.60 9.11 21.94
N ALA A 87 -15.88 8.79 23.01
CA ALA A 87 -15.82 7.44 23.58
C ALA A 87 -17.14 6.97 24.22
N ASP A 88 -18.03 7.91 24.53
CA ASP A 88 -19.38 7.67 25.06
C ASP A 88 -20.31 6.95 24.06
N LYS A 89 -20.04 7.06 22.76
CA LYS A 89 -20.85 6.46 21.68
C LYS A 89 -20.45 5.01 21.30
N GLY A 90 -19.58 4.38 22.09
CA GLY A 90 -19.13 2.99 21.89
C GLY A 90 -17.82 2.87 21.10
N PRO A 91 -17.37 1.63 20.79
CA PRO A 91 -16.15 1.42 20.03
C PRO A 91 -16.26 2.03 18.64
N LEU A 92 -15.24 2.80 18.24
CA LEU A 92 -15.07 3.24 16.88
C LEU A 92 -14.52 2.03 16.10
N GLU A 93 -15.36 1.41 15.29
CA GLU A 93 -14.95 0.51 14.23
C GLU A 93 -15.56 1.05 12.93
N LEU A 94 -14.71 1.55 12.01
CA LEU A 94 -15.21 2.10 10.73
C LEU A 94 -15.94 1.06 9.86
N TYR A 95 -15.68 -0.23 10.08
CA TYR A 95 -16.26 -1.31 9.30
C TYR A 95 -16.81 -2.38 10.24
N THR A 96 -18.12 -2.54 10.24
CA THR A 96 -18.82 -3.59 10.99
C THR A 96 -18.89 -4.90 10.20
N ASP A 97 -18.76 -4.83 8.87
CA ASP A 97 -18.86 -5.95 7.94
C ASP A 97 -17.50 -6.36 7.34
N TYR A 98 -17.31 -7.67 7.16
CA TYR A 98 -16.10 -8.22 6.57
C TYR A 98 -15.93 -7.86 5.09
N GLU A 99 -17.03 -7.69 4.35
CA GLU A 99 -17.01 -7.35 2.93
C GLU A 99 -16.41 -5.97 2.68
N SER A 100 -16.82 -4.95 3.45
CA SER A 100 -16.27 -3.60 3.35
C SER A 100 -14.78 -3.55 3.73
N LYS A 101 -14.35 -4.33 4.74
CA LYS A 101 -12.91 -4.50 5.06
C LYS A 101 -12.16 -5.10 3.87
N ILE A 102 -12.69 -6.12 3.20
CA ILE A 102 -12.06 -6.73 2.02
C ILE A 102 -12.00 -5.75 0.84
N ALA A 103 -13.06 -4.98 0.59
CA ALA A 103 -13.11 -3.98 -0.46
C ALA A 103 -12.06 -2.87 -0.24
N GLN A 104 -11.94 -2.41 1.01
CA GLN A 104 -10.91 -1.47 1.45
C GLN A 104 -9.51 -2.05 1.20
N TYR A 105 -9.16 -3.23 1.74
CA TYR A 105 -7.86 -3.87 1.50
C TYR A 105 -7.55 -4.06 0.01
N THR A 106 -8.57 -4.36 -0.79
CA THR A 106 -8.46 -4.47 -2.25
C THR A 106 -8.05 -3.14 -2.89
N ARG A 107 -8.66 -2.02 -2.46
CA ARG A 107 -8.32 -0.67 -2.94
C ARG A 107 -6.89 -0.28 -2.56
N ILE A 108 -6.49 -0.54 -1.32
CA ILE A 108 -5.12 -0.31 -0.80
C ILE A 108 -4.10 -1.05 -1.64
N ARG A 109 -4.32 -2.36 -1.81
CA ARG A 109 -3.45 -3.22 -2.60
C ARG A 109 -3.30 -2.72 -4.02
N ASN A 110 -4.41 -2.32 -4.66
CA ASN A 110 -4.39 -1.83 -6.03
C ASN A 110 -3.67 -0.48 -6.15
N MET A 111 -3.66 0.34 -5.10
CA MET A 111 -2.82 1.53 -5.05
C MET A 111 -1.33 1.16 -5.01
N PHE A 112 -0.91 0.32 -4.06
CA PHE A 112 0.51 -0.11 -3.98
C PHE A 112 0.99 -0.78 -5.26
N LYS A 113 0.16 -1.64 -5.89
CA LYS A 113 0.50 -2.27 -7.18
C LYS A 113 0.67 -1.26 -8.31
N ARG A 114 -0.19 -0.24 -8.39
CA ARG A 114 -0.08 0.84 -9.39
C ARG A 114 1.18 1.67 -9.17
N THR A 115 1.46 2.05 -7.92
CA THR A 115 2.68 2.78 -7.58
C THR A 115 3.93 1.96 -7.89
N ALA A 116 3.97 0.69 -7.49
CA ALA A 116 5.09 -0.21 -7.79
C ALA A 116 5.30 -0.41 -9.30
N LEU A 117 4.23 -0.45 -10.10
CA LEU A 117 4.34 -0.53 -11.55
C LEU A 117 4.94 0.74 -12.17
N LEU A 118 4.49 1.92 -11.73
CA LEU A 118 5.07 3.19 -12.19
C LEU A 118 6.55 3.29 -11.81
N GLU A 119 6.88 2.90 -10.58
CA GLU A 119 8.25 2.84 -10.08
C GLU A 119 9.16 1.96 -10.96
N LEU A 120 8.66 0.77 -11.32
CA LEU A 120 9.36 -0.18 -12.17
C LEU A 120 9.60 0.37 -13.58
N ILE A 121 8.62 1.07 -14.15
CA ILE A 121 8.75 1.72 -15.47
C ILE A 121 9.84 2.79 -15.43
N VAL A 122 9.81 3.68 -14.43
CA VAL A 122 10.81 4.74 -14.28
C VAL A 122 12.20 4.15 -14.07
N MET A 123 12.32 3.12 -13.23
CA MET A 123 13.58 2.41 -13.02
C MET A 123 14.16 1.83 -14.32
N TYR A 124 13.34 1.21 -15.18
CA TYR A 124 13.80 0.72 -16.48
C TYR A 124 14.22 1.85 -17.43
N MET A 125 13.52 2.99 -17.42
CA MET A 125 13.92 4.16 -18.20
C MET A 125 15.29 4.70 -17.77
N GLU A 126 15.52 4.83 -16.46
CA GLU A 126 16.82 5.28 -15.91
C GLU A 126 17.95 4.31 -16.26
N LEU A 127 17.67 3.00 -16.20
CA LEU A 127 18.63 1.97 -16.57
C LEU A 127 18.95 1.97 -18.08
N PHE A 128 17.96 2.26 -18.92
CA PHE A 128 18.18 2.46 -20.37
C PHE A 128 19.05 3.70 -20.64
N VAL A 129 18.79 4.82 -19.96
CA VAL A 129 19.62 6.03 -20.06
C VAL A 129 21.05 5.77 -19.59
N TYR A 130 21.24 4.95 -18.55
CA TYR A 130 22.57 4.53 -18.12
C TYR A 130 23.35 3.81 -19.23
N MET A 131 22.70 2.96 -20.04
CA MET A 131 23.36 2.23 -21.12
C MET A 131 23.91 3.15 -22.22
N GLU A 132 23.18 4.23 -22.53
CA GLU A 132 23.56 5.22 -23.54
C GLU A 132 24.63 6.19 -23.03
N VAL A 133 24.46 6.73 -21.81
CA VAL A 133 25.29 7.84 -21.31
C VAL A 133 26.46 7.35 -20.43
N ARG A 134 26.38 6.13 -19.88
CA ARG A 134 27.38 5.49 -18.99
C ARG A 134 27.79 6.32 -17.77
N ARG A 135 26.92 7.21 -17.30
CA ARG A 135 27.14 8.02 -16.09
C ARG A 135 26.66 7.26 -14.85
N PRO A 136 27.48 7.12 -13.80
CA PRO A 136 27.13 6.32 -12.62
C PRO A 136 25.94 6.87 -11.83
N PHE A 137 25.63 8.15 -11.99
CA PHE A 137 24.46 8.79 -11.37
C PHE A 137 23.14 8.08 -11.70
N PHE A 138 22.93 7.71 -12.97
CA PHE A 138 21.71 7.02 -13.41
C PHE A 138 21.61 5.60 -12.85
N LEU A 139 22.75 4.91 -12.71
CA LEU A 139 22.81 3.59 -12.07
C LEU A 139 22.47 3.69 -10.57
N VAL A 140 22.98 4.69 -9.86
CA VAL A 140 22.66 4.90 -8.44
C VAL A 140 21.15 5.16 -8.26
N ILE A 141 20.56 5.99 -9.12
CA ILE A 141 19.12 6.24 -9.10
C ILE A 141 18.34 4.96 -9.37
N SER A 142 18.67 4.18 -10.40
CA SER A 142 17.95 2.95 -10.72
C SER A 142 18.00 1.94 -9.57
N VAL A 143 19.14 1.81 -8.89
CA VAL A 143 19.28 0.96 -7.69
C VAL A 143 18.40 1.46 -6.54
N LEU A 144 18.32 2.77 -6.31
CA LEU A 144 17.44 3.34 -5.28
C LEU A 144 15.96 3.08 -5.59
N LEU A 145 15.55 3.26 -6.85
CA LEU A 145 14.18 2.97 -7.31
C LEU A 145 13.87 1.47 -7.18
N PHE A 146 14.83 0.58 -7.48
CA PHE A 146 14.68 -0.85 -7.29
C PHE A 146 14.49 -1.23 -5.81
N LEU A 147 15.28 -0.65 -4.90
CA LEU A 147 15.11 -0.86 -3.46
C LEU A 147 13.74 -0.36 -2.98
N MET A 148 13.29 0.80 -3.47
CA MET A 148 11.95 1.33 -3.16
C MET A 148 10.85 0.42 -3.71
N PHE A 149 11.01 -0.11 -4.92
CA PHE A 149 10.11 -1.11 -5.51
C PHE A 149 9.99 -2.35 -4.61
N LEU A 150 11.09 -2.88 -4.07
CA LEU A 150 11.04 -4.04 -3.16
C LEU A 150 10.24 -3.74 -1.88
N VAL A 151 10.35 -2.52 -1.34
CA VAL A 151 9.56 -2.08 -0.19
C VAL A 151 8.07 -2.01 -0.53
N LEU A 152 7.72 -1.40 -1.66
CA LEU A 152 6.33 -1.30 -2.13
C LEU A 152 5.75 -2.69 -2.45
N PHE A 153 6.55 -3.57 -3.05
CA PHE A 153 6.18 -4.94 -3.36
C PHE A 153 5.89 -5.72 -2.07
N ARG A 154 6.78 -5.65 -1.06
CA ARG A 154 6.52 -6.25 0.25
C ARG A 154 5.26 -5.70 0.91
N ALA A 155 5.04 -4.38 0.87
CA ALA A 155 3.82 -3.79 1.40
C ALA A 155 2.57 -4.35 0.69
N ALA A 156 2.61 -4.53 -0.62
CA ALA A 156 1.51 -5.15 -1.37
C ALA A 156 1.29 -6.62 -0.96
N LEU A 157 2.34 -7.39 -0.66
CA LEU A 157 2.24 -8.77 -0.17
C LEU A 157 1.58 -8.82 1.22
N THR A 158 2.03 -7.97 2.16
CA THR A 158 1.46 -7.90 3.51
C THR A 158 -0.04 -7.55 3.47
N MET A 159 -0.46 -6.67 2.57
CA MET A 159 -1.89 -6.35 2.40
C MET A 159 -2.68 -7.52 1.81
N ASP A 160 -2.09 -8.27 0.88
CA ASP A 160 -2.71 -9.49 0.35
C ASP A 160 -2.88 -10.57 1.44
N GLU A 161 -1.91 -10.72 2.35
CA GLU A 161 -2.02 -11.62 3.51
C GLU A 161 -3.12 -11.19 4.48
N ARG A 162 -3.16 -9.90 4.85
CA ARG A 162 -4.21 -9.35 5.72
C ARG A 162 -5.61 -9.56 5.12
N MET A 163 -5.76 -9.31 3.83
CA MET A 163 -7.02 -9.54 3.11
C MET A 163 -7.43 -11.02 3.16
N GLN A 164 -6.49 -11.96 3.01
CA GLN A 164 -6.79 -13.39 3.09
C GLN A 164 -7.23 -13.83 4.48
N VAL A 165 -6.58 -13.33 5.54
CA VAL A 165 -6.99 -13.61 6.93
C VAL A 165 -8.45 -13.17 7.16
N MET A 166 -8.84 -12.03 6.60
CA MET A 166 -10.21 -11.53 6.71
C MET A 166 -11.21 -12.37 5.92
N LYS A 167 -10.82 -12.88 4.75
CA LYS A 167 -11.65 -13.80 3.95
C LYS A 167 -11.78 -15.19 4.56
N ALA A 168 -10.72 -15.69 5.19
CA ALA A 168 -10.75 -16.95 5.94
C ALA A 168 -11.72 -16.87 7.11
N LYS A 169 -11.69 -15.76 7.87
CA LYS A 169 -12.67 -15.46 8.92
C LYS A 169 -14.12 -15.35 8.40
N ALA A 170 -14.30 -15.05 7.11
CA ALA A 170 -15.61 -14.98 6.45
C ALA A 170 -16.07 -16.34 5.86
N GLY A 171 -15.34 -17.45 6.09
CA GLY A 171 -15.77 -18.81 5.74
C GLY A 171 -15.45 -19.29 4.32
N ASN A 172 -14.61 -18.58 3.55
CA ASN A 172 -14.28 -18.90 2.13
C ASN A 172 -12.89 -19.56 1.95
N GLU A 173 -12.48 -20.47 2.83
CA GLU A 173 -11.09 -20.94 2.94
C GLU A 173 -10.56 -21.76 1.74
N ASP A 174 -11.35 -22.70 1.19
CA ASP A 174 -10.86 -23.65 0.17
C ASP A 174 -10.53 -23.02 -1.19
N VAL A 175 -11.36 -22.08 -1.64
CA VAL A 175 -11.15 -21.38 -2.92
C VAL A 175 -9.95 -20.42 -2.81
N ASP A 176 -9.77 -19.78 -1.66
CA ASP A 176 -8.67 -18.85 -1.41
C ASP A 176 -7.31 -19.55 -1.32
N LEU A 177 -7.23 -20.77 -0.78
CA LEU A 177 -5.99 -21.55 -0.71
C LEU A 177 -5.41 -21.89 -2.09
N ARG A 178 -6.24 -22.39 -3.02
CA ARG A 178 -5.78 -22.68 -4.40
C ARG A 178 -5.39 -21.41 -5.15
N LEU A 179 -6.11 -20.31 -4.91
CA LEU A 179 -5.78 -19.01 -5.49
C LEU A 179 -4.45 -18.48 -4.94
N LYS A 180 -4.15 -18.72 -3.65
CA LYS A 180 -2.89 -18.33 -3.00
C LYS A 180 -1.69 -19.01 -3.64
N GLU A 181 -1.70 -20.33 -3.79
CA GLU A 181 -0.58 -21.07 -4.38
C GLU A 181 -0.26 -20.65 -5.82
N ARG A 182 -1.29 -20.38 -6.64
CA ARG A 182 -1.10 -19.90 -8.01
C ARG A 182 -0.59 -18.46 -8.05
N THR A 183 -1.04 -17.61 -7.14
CA THR A 183 -0.60 -16.20 -7.06
C THR A 183 0.84 -16.10 -6.56
N GLU A 184 1.21 -16.91 -5.57
CA GLU A 184 2.59 -17.01 -5.09
C GLU A 184 3.56 -17.47 -6.18
N ARG A 185 3.18 -18.48 -6.97
CA ARG A 185 3.97 -18.91 -8.13
C ARG A 185 4.15 -17.77 -9.14
N ALA A 186 3.07 -17.10 -9.54
CA ALA A 186 3.14 -15.98 -10.49
C ALA A 186 4.01 -14.82 -9.97
N ARG A 187 3.95 -14.51 -8.67
CA ARG A 187 4.81 -13.48 -8.04
C ARG A 187 6.28 -13.85 -8.08
N LYS A 188 6.63 -15.10 -7.76
CA LYS A 188 8.02 -15.58 -7.80
C LYS A 188 8.57 -15.55 -9.23
N VAL A 189 7.75 -15.94 -10.20
CA VAL A 189 8.11 -15.88 -11.63
C VAL A 189 8.30 -14.43 -12.10
N LEU A 190 7.42 -13.50 -11.68
CA LEU A 190 7.58 -12.08 -11.97
C LEU A 190 8.89 -11.51 -11.40
N MET A 191 9.21 -11.81 -10.13
CA MET A 191 10.45 -11.36 -9.51
C MET A 191 11.70 -11.96 -10.18
N ALA A 192 11.63 -13.22 -10.60
CA ALA A 192 12.71 -13.84 -11.37
C ALA A 192 12.88 -13.16 -12.74
N GLY A 193 11.78 -12.82 -13.42
CA GLY A 193 11.79 -12.05 -14.67
C GLY A 193 12.50 -10.71 -14.52
N ILE A 194 12.11 -9.91 -13.52
CA ILE A 194 12.73 -8.59 -13.24
C ILE A 194 14.22 -8.74 -12.96
N MET A 195 14.62 -9.72 -12.16
CA MET A 195 16.05 -9.96 -11.88
C MET A 195 16.84 -10.33 -13.13
N ILE A 196 16.27 -11.15 -14.02
CA ILE A 196 16.89 -11.55 -15.29
C ILE A 196 17.00 -10.34 -16.23
N SER A 197 15.95 -9.51 -16.31
CA SER A 197 15.94 -8.26 -17.09
C SER A 197 16.99 -7.27 -16.60
N CYS A 198 17.12 -7.08 -15.28
CA CYS A 198 18.16 -6.25 -14.69
C CYS A 198 19.57 -6.78 -14.99
N LEU A 199 19.80 -8.10 -14.95
CA LEU A 199 21.09 -8.69 -15.29
C LEU A 199 21.47 -8.49 -16.76
N GLY A 200 20.50 -8.58 -17.68
CA GLY A 200 20.71 -8.29 -19.10
C GLY A 200 21.07 -6.82 -19.36
N LEU A 201 20.59 -5.90 -18.53
CA LEU A 201 20.84 -4.47 -18.66
C LEU A 201 22.12 -3.97 -17.97
N LEU A 202 22.81 -4.81 -17.18
CA LEU A 202 24.06 -4.44 -16.49
C LEU A 202 25.32 -4.64 -17.34
N ASP A 203 25.18 -5.11 -18.59
CA ASP A 203 26.28 -5.25 -19.56
C ASP A 203 27.48 -6.09 -19.06
N ILE A 204 27.21 -7.02 -18.13
CA ILE A 204 28.21 -7.93 -17.53
C ILE A 204 28.60 -9.04 -18.52
N PHE A 205 27.69 -9.36 -19.45
CA PHE A 205 27.83 -10.43 -20.42
C PHE A 205 28.00 -9.88 -21.84
N PRO A 206 28.50 -10.67 -22.80
CA PRO A 206 28.57 -10.27 -24.20
C PRO A 206 27.20 -9.79 -24.73
N GLU A 207 27.18 -8.82 -25.64
CA GLU A 207 25.95 -8.17 -26.13
C GLU A 207 24.85 -9.17 -26.54
N THR A 208 25.22 -10.28 -27.16
CA THR A 208 24.29 -11.35 -27.56
C THR A 208 23.59 -12.03 -26.38
N VAL A 209 24.32 -12.23 -25.29
CA VAL A 209 23.81 -12.83 -24.05
C VAL A 209 22.99 -11.82 -23.28
N SER A 210 23.44 -10.57 -23.19
CA SER A 210 22.72 -9.47 -22.54
C SER A 210 21.35 -9.21 -23.20
N CYS A 211 21.31 -9.19 -24.54
CA CYS A 211 20.07 -9.06 -25.31
C CYS A 211 19.12 -10.25 -25.11
N PHE A 212 19.66 -11.48 -25.07
CA PHE A 212 18.87 -12.68 -24.80
C PHE A 212 18.26 -12.66 -23.38
N LEU A 213 19.05 -12.29 -22.36
CA LEU A 213 18.57 -12.18 -20.99
C LEU A 213 17.48 -11.11 -20.86
N MET A 214 17.66 -9.95 -21.48
CA MET A 214 16.65 -8.89 -21.48
C MET A 214 15.34 -9.38 -22.14
N GLY A 215 15.41 -10.01 -23.31
CA GLY A 215 14.24 -10.53 -24.01
C GLY A 215 13.53 -11.65 -23.23
N ALA A 216 14.30 -12.57 -22.63
CA ALA A 216 13.76 -13.64 -21.81
C ALA A 216 13.09 -13.11 -20.52
N GLY A 217 13.74 -12.17 -19.84
CA GLY A 217 13.21 -11.53 -18.63
C GLY A 217 11.91 -10.78 -18.90
N PHE A 218 11.88 -9.94 -19.93
CA PHE A 218 10.69 -9.19 -20.32
C PHE A 218 9.54 -10.11 -20.77
N GLY A 219 9.86 -11.21 -21.47
CA GLY A 219 8.88 -12.24 -21.83
C GLY A 219 8.25 -12.91 -20.60
N ILE A 220 9.06 -13.25 -19.60
CA ILE A 220 8.59 -13.82 -18.33
C ILE A 220 7.72 -12.82 -17.56
N GLU A 221 8.08 -11.54 -17.56
CA GLU A 221 7.30 -10.45 -16.97
C GLU A 221 5.93 -10.31 -17.64
N LEU A 222 5.89 -10.27 -18.97
CA LEU A 222 4.64 -10.16 -19.74
C LEU A 222 3.72 -11.36 -19.55
N VAL A 223 4.26 -12.58 -19.52
CA VAL A 223 3.48 -13.79 -19.23
C VAL A 223 2.90 -13.74 -17.81
N SER A 224 3.70 -13.30 -16.84
CA SER A 224 3.25 -13.14 -15.45
C SER A 224 2.14 -12.09 -15.33
N LEU A 225 2.30 -10.94 -16.00
CA LEU A 225 1.30 -9.87 -16.05
C LEU A 225 0.03 -10.29 -16.80
N PHE A 226 0.15 -11.05 -17.88
CA PHE A 226 -0.98 -11.59 -18.63
C PHE A 226 -1.83 -12.54 -17.76
N ILE A 227 -1.17 -13.44 -17.01
CA ILE A 227 -1.84 -14.30 -16.03
C ILE A 227 -2.59 -13.47 -14.97
N PHE A 228 -2.02 -12.33 -14.55
CA PHE A 228 -2.68 -11.38 -13.63
C PHE A 228 -3.88 -10.66 -14.25
N VAL A 229 -3.78 -10.17 -15.49
CA VAL A 229 -4.82 -9.38 -16.17
C VAL A 229 -5.97 -10.25 -16.66
N TRP A 230 -5.68 -11.39 -17.28
CA TRP A 230 -6.71 -12.32 -17.79
C TRP A 230 -7.62 -12.81 -16.66
N ARG A 231 -7.07 -12.97 -15.45
CA ARG A 231 -7.82 -13.32 -14.24
C ARG A 231 -8.78 -12.23 -13.76
N LYS A 232 -8.40 -10.95 -13.83
CA LYS A 232 -9.27 -9.83 -13.43
C LYS A 232 -10.55 -9.80 -14.29
N LYS A 233 -10.42 -10.17 -15.56
CA LYS A 233 -11.55 -10.25 -16.51
C LYS A 233 -12.50 -11.42 -16.19
N HIS A 234 -11.99 -12.58 -15.77
CA HIS A 234 -12.83 -13.72 -15.39
C HIS A 234 -13.50 -13.58 -14.02
N GLN A 235 -12.95 -12.81 -13.08
CA GLN A 235 -13.63 -12.52 -11.80
C GLN A 235 -14.79 -11.52 -11.93
N GLY A 236 -14.77 -10.65 -12.95
CA GLY A 236 -15.90 -9.74 -13.25
C GLY A 236 -17.02 -10.36 -14.09
N MET A 237 -16.88 -11.62 -14.53
CA MET A 237 -17.92 -12.37 -15.27
C MET A 237 -18.68 -13.37 -14.39
N VAL A 238 -18.38 -13.42 -13.08
CA VAL A 238 -19.05 -14.31 -12.11
C VAL A 238 -19.71 -13.46 -10.99
N GLN A 239 -20.10 -12.23 -11.30
CA GLN A 239 -21.05 -11.46 -10.49
C GLN A 239 -22.37 -11.37 -11.25
#